data_AF-A0A8I1PQQ5-F1
#
_entry.id   AF-A0A8I1PQQ5-F1
#
_cell.length_a   1.000
_cell.length_b   1.000
_cell.length_c   1.000
_cell.angle_alpha   90.00
_cell.angle_beta   90.00
_cell.angle_gamma   90.00
#
_symmetry.space_group_name_H-M   'P 1'
#
loop_
_entity.id
_entity.type
_entity.pdbx_description
1 polymer ?
#
loop_
_entity_poly.entity_id
_entity_poly.type
_entity_poly.pdbx_seq_one_letter_code
_entity_poly.pdbx_strand_id
1 'polypeptide(L)'
;MRLRQEEAHLAGFAAIDGGNIVRISAVMLLAVMTGCSTMGEKPGSSGMAALECGAVGAGLATAICIAAGGSAAACAGAAAGGGALGAGICYTYAQKYEKRRQELAGKENDLDARLKYVRGLNADSEKLNQDLSTRVAQVSKRTDKIVAQINEGTISQQELVREREGLLKEENTAKDQIALEKSALEDMKRFQVRQAKAGSQSAELDAEIRRQEHLLAETQNATRALAAQRQRI
;
A
#
# COMPACT_ATOMS: atom_id res chain seq x y z
N MET A 1 47.52 22.88 -5.89
CA MET A 1 48.35 24.04 -6.28
C MET A 1 48.87 23.75 -7.68
N ARG A 2 48.63 24.67 -8.63
CA ARG A 2 48.98 24.63 -10.07
C ARG A 2 48.20 23.60 -10.92
N LEU A 3 47.80 23.87 -12.16
CA LEU A 3 47.43 25.03 -12.98
C LEU A 3 47.44 24.46 -14.41
N ARG A 4 46.44 24.84 -15.22
CA ARG A 4 46.48 24.99 -16.70
C ARG A 4 46.75 23.72 -17.54
N GLN A 5 45.84 23.33 -18.45
CA GLN A 5 45.40 24.04 -19.67
C GLN A 5 46.56 24.17 -20.67
N GLU A 6 46.33 23.63 -21.88
CA GLU A 6 46.71 24.12 -23.21
C GLU A 6 46.83 22.91 -24.17
N GLU A 7 45.96 22.84 -25.18
CA GLU A 7 46.25 23.19 -26.60
C GLU A 7 46.83 21.94 -27.30
N ALA A 8 46.57 21.58 -28.56
CA ALA A 8 45.99 22.30 -29.68
C ALA A 8 45.94 21.34 -30.90
N HIS A 9 45.09 21.71 -31.87
CA HIS A 9 45.27 21.58 -33.32
C HIS A 9 45.38 20.18 -33.96
N LEU A 10 44.33 19.70 -34.65
CA LEU A 10 43.87 20.07 -36.00
C LEU A 10 44.78 19.60 -37.14
N ALA A 11 44.34 18.53 -37.80
CA ALA A 11 44.42 18.32 -39.25
C ALA A 11 43.12 17.58 -39.61
N GLY A 12 42.21 18.06 -40.46
CA GLY A 12 42.42 18.78 -41.70
C GLY A 12 42.38 17.77 -42.83
N PHE A 13 41.19 17.50 -43.39
CA PHE A 13 41.01 17.39 -44.84
C PHE A 13 39.52 17.36 -45.21
N ALA A 14 39.20 18.18 -46.20
CA ALA A 14 37.89 18.37 -46.78
C ALA A 14 37.64 17.37 -47.93
N ALA A 15 36.38 17.00 -48.12
CA ALA A 15 35.83 16.72 -49.43
C ALA A 15 34.34 17.06 -49.39
N ILE A 16 34.01 18.19 -50.01
CA ILE A 16 32.65 18.66 -50.28
C ILE A 16 32.30 18.17 -51.68
N ASP A 17 31.20 17.44 -51.81
CA ASP A 17 30.58 17.15 -53.10
C ASP A 17 29.06 17.34 -53.00
N GLY A 18 28.48 17.86 -54.08
CA GLY A 18 27.04 17.78 -54.40
C GLY A 18 26.10 18.68 -53.60
N GLY A 19 25.75 19.83 -54.17
CA GLY A 19 24.79 20.76 -53.58
C GLY A 19 23.34 20.26 -53.56
N ASN A 20 22.63 20.60 -52.48
CA ASN A 20 21.27 21.13 -52.57
C ASN A 20 20.92 21.85 -51.26
N ILE A 21 20.44 23.09 -51.40
CA ILE A 21 20.03 23.96 -50.30
C ILE A 21 18.68 23.45 -49.80
N VAL A 22 18.64 22.85 -48.61
CA VAL A 22 17.40 22.64 -47.86
C VAL A 22 17.62 23.12 -46.43
N ARG A 23 17.06 24.30 -46.14
CA ARG A 23 16.88 24.85 -44.80
C ARG A 23 15.94 23.92 -44.02
N ILE A 24 16.45 23.18 -43.04
CA ILE A 24 15.62 22.53 -42.02
C ILE A 24 16.13 22.95 -40.64
N SER A 25 15.44 23.97 -40.13
CA SER A 25 14.99 24.15 -38.76
C SER A 25 15.76 23.44 -37.65
N ALA A 26 16.44 24.25 -36.84
CA ALA A 26 16.87 23.91 -35.49
C ALA A 26 15.67 23.40 -34.68
N VAL A 27 15.61 22.08 -34.46
CA VAL A 27 14.68 21.47 -33.51
C VAL A 27 15.29 21.59 -32.12
N MET A 28 14.65 22.45 -31.36
CA MET A 28 14.87 22.79 -29.96
C MET A 28 14.86 21.53 -29.09
N LEU A 29 15.99 21.28 -28.40
CA LEU A 29 16.14 20.23 -27.41
C LEU A 29 15.31 20.60 -26.15
N LEU A 30 14.08 20.09 -26.06
CA LEU A 30 13.27 20.15 -24.84
C LEU A 30 13.73 19.04 -23.88
N ALA A 31 14.52 19.44 -22.89
CA ALA A 31 14.82 18.62 -21.73
C ALA A 31 13.51 18.33 -20.96
N VAL A 32 13.02 17.09 -21.05
CA VAL A 32 11.95 16.62 -20.18
C VAL A 32 12.54 16.39 -18.80
N MET A 33 12.37 17.37 -17.91
CA MET A 33 12.42 17.17 -16.47
C MET A 33 11.26 16.26 -16.09
N THR A 34 11.48 14.94 -16.10
CA THR A 34 10.57 14.02 -15.42
C THR A 34 10.77 14.23 -13.93
N GLY A 35 9.78 14.90 -13.32
CA GLY A 35 9.73 15.20 -11.91
C GLY A 35 9.90 13.95 -11.07
N CYS A 36 10.97 13.93 -10.29
CA CYS A 36 11.09 13.13 -9.09
C CYS A 36 9.99 13.63 -8.12
N SER A 37 8.90 12.87 -7.99
CA SER A 37 7.90 13.11 -6.95
C SER A 37 8.43 12.60 -5.62
N THR A 38 9.46 13.27 -5.10
CA THR A 38 9.78 13.20 -3.68
C THR A 38 8.76 14.09 -2.95
N MET A 39 7.67 13.48 -2.50
CA MET A 39 6.76 14.13 -1.55
C MET A 39 7.43 14.08 -0.18
N GLY A 40 7.85 15.26 0.27
CA GLY A 40 8.45 15.46 1.59
C GLY A 40 7.57 14.93 2.71
N GLU A 41 8.16 14.02 3.49
CA GLU A 41 7.63 13.49 4.72
C GLU A 41 7.50 14.63 5.75
N LYS A 42 6.26 14.95 6.15
CA LYS A 42 6.02 15.57 7.46
C LYS A 42 5.90 14.45 8.48
N PRO A 43 6.65 14.48 9.60
CA PRO A 43 6.45 13.52 10.67
C PRO A 43 5.08 13.78 11.31
N GLY A 44 4.17 12.80 11.19
CA GLY A 44 2.83 12.83 11.82
C GLY A 44 1.63 12.87 10.87
N SER A 45 1.81 12.71 9.56
CA SER A 45 0.70 12.70 8.60
C SER A 45 0.30 11.27 8.20
N SER A 46 -0.85 10.80 8.70
CA SER A 46 -1.55 9.57 8.30
C SER A 46 -2.06 9.58 6.83
N GLY A 47 -1.54 10.49 5.99
CA GLY A 47 -1.91 10.70 4.60
C GLY A 47 -1.28 9.71 3.60
N MET A 48 -0.17 9.05 3.95
CA MET A 48 0.42 8.01 3.08
C MET A 48 -0.46 6.76 2.99
N ALA A 49 -1.08 6.33 4.09
CA ALA A 49 -1.93 5.15 4.11
C ALA A 49 -3.20 5.29 3.23
N ALA A 50 -3.68 6.52 3.00
CA ALA A 50 -4.85 6.78 2.15
C ALA A 50 -4.51 6.81 0.66
N LEU A 51 -3.29 7.22 0.28
CA LEU A 51 -2.83 7.29 -1.11
C LEU A 51 -2.39 5.91 -1.63
N GLU A 52 -1.70 5.14 -0.78
CA GLU A 52 -1.20 3.78 -1.10
C GLU A 52 -2.32 2.78 -1.42
N CYS A 53 -3.49 3.01 -0.83
CA CYS A 53 -4.56 2.04 -0.84
C CYS A 53 -5.38 2.09 -2.16
N GLY A 54 -5.40 3.22 -2.89
CA GLY A 54 -6.13 3.36 -4.15
C GLY A 54 -5.30 3.74 -5.39
N ALA A 55 -4.11 4.35 -5.22
CA ALA A 55 -3.40 4.95 -6.35
C ALA A 55 -2.48 3.98 -7.09
N VAL A 56 -1.91 2.99 -6.39
CA VAL A 56 -0.79 2.21 -6.94
C VAL A 56 -1.26 1.05 -7.85
N GLY A 57 -2.46 0.50 -7.63
CA GLY A 57 -2.98 -0.61 -8.44
C GLY A 57 -3.68 -0.18 -9.73
N ALA A 58 -4.55 0.84 -9.66
CA ALA A 58 -5.37 1.24 -10.80
C ALA A 58 -4.57 2.01 -11.88
N GLY A 59 -3.58 2.82 -11.47
CA GLY A 59 -2.77 3.62 -12.40
C GLY A 59 -1.76 2.80 -13.20
N LEU A 60 -1.12 1.81 -12.58
CA LEU A 60 0.01 1.11 -13.20
C LEU A 60 -0.42 0.06 -14.23
N ALA A 61 -1.47 -0.71 -13.94
CA ALA A 61 -2.04 -1.69 -14.88
C ALA A 61 -2.62 -0.99 -16.12
N THR A 62 -3.25 0.17 -15.92
CA THR A 62 -3.73 1.02 -17.00
C THR A 62 -2.57 1.59 -17.83
N ALA A 63 -1.50 2.07 -17.19
CA ALA A 63 -0.33 2.61 -17.88
C ALA A 63 0.44 1.56 -18.71
N ILE A 64 0.60 0.33 -18.20
CA ILE A 64 1.27 -0.76 -18.92
C ILE A 64 0.43 -1.26 -20.09
N CYS A 65 -0.89 -1.39 -19.91
CA CYS A 65 -1.79 -1.79 -20.99
C CYS A 65 -1.88 -0.71 -22.09
N ILE A 66 -1.87 0.57 -21.72
CA ILE A 66 -1.77 1.68 -22.69
C ILE A 66 -0.41 1.66 -23.41
N ALA A 67 0.69 1.42 -22.69
CA ALA A 67 2.02 1.31 -23.28
C ALA A 67 2.17 0.10 -24.22
N ALA A 68 1.38 -0.95 -24.03
CA ALA A 68 1.27 -2.11 -24.91
C ALA A 68 0.26 -1.91 -26.08
N GLY A 69 -0.29 -0.71 -26.26
CA GLY A 69 -1.18 -0.35 -27.36
C GLY A 69 -2.68 -0.63 -27.12
N GLY A 70 -3.07 -1.00 -25.89
CA GLY A 70 -4.47 -1.17 -25.51
C GLY A 70 -5.20 0.16 -25.36
N SER A 71 -6.49 0.21 -25.72
CA SER A 71 -7.30 1.41 -25.53
C SER A 71 -7.56 1.64 -24.04
N ALA A 72 -7.64 2.90 -23.61
CA ALA A 72 -7.90 3.25 -22.21
C ALA A 72 -9.15 2.54 -21.64
N ALA A 73 -10.18 2.30 -22.46
CA ALA A 73 -11.39 1.57 -22.07
C ALA A 73 -11.15 0.05 -21.90
N ALA A 74 -10.35 -0.59 -22.76
CA ALA A 74 -9.97 -1.99 -22.62
C ALA A 74 -8.99 -2.21 -21.44
N CYS A 75 -8.12 -1.24 -21.21
CA CYS A 75 -7.12 -1.26 -20.13
C CYS A 75 -7.72 -0.99 -18.75
N ALA A 76 -8.77 -0.17 -18.67
CA ALA A 76 -9.59 -0.09 -17.48
C ALA A 76 -10.29 -1.44 -17.18
N GLY A 77 -10.67 -2.19 -18.21
CA GLY A 77 -11.15 -3.57 -18.10
C GLY A 77 -10.06 -4.57 -17.66
N ALA A 78 -8.82 -4.42 -18.12
CA ALA A 78 -7.68 -5.25 -17.70
C ALA A 78 -7.22 -4.93 -16.26
N ALA A 79 -7.35 -3.70 -15.80
CA ALA A 79 -7.18 -3.34 -14.38
C ALA A 79 -8.21 -4.08 -13.50
N ALA A 80 -9.42 -4.34 -14.01
CA ALA A 80 -10.41 -5.20 -13.37
C ALA A 80 -10.11 -6.72 -13.54
N GLY A 81 -9.40 -7.13 -14.60
CA GLY A 81 -9.13 -8.54 -14.92
C GLY A 81 -7.82 -9.13 -14.38
N GLY A 82 -6.79 -8.32 -14.14
CA GLY A 82 -5.45 -8.80 -13.79
C GLY A 82 -4.59 -7.83 -12.97
N GLY A 83 -5.11 -6.68 -12.51
CA GLY A 83 -4.37 -5.65 -11.76
C GLY A 83 -4.95 -5.30 -10.39
N ALA A 84 -5.87 -6.12 -9.86
CA ALA A 84 -6.70 -5.82 -8.70
C ALA A 84 -6.03 -5.89 -7.31
N LEU A 85 -4.70 -5.83 -7.16
CA LEU A 85 -4.08 -5.76 -5.82
C LEU A 85 -4.17 -4.35 -5.20
N GLY A 86 -4.73 -3.36 -5.91
CA GLY A 86 -4.83 -1.99 -5.39
C GLY A 86 -6.13 -1.25 -5.69
N ALA A 87 -7.20 -1.93 -6.12
CA ALA A 87 -8.52 -1.32 -6.31
C ALA A 87 -9.58 -1.87 -5.33
N GLY A 88 -9.23 -2.86 -4.51
CA GLY A 88 -10.12 -3.43 -3.49
C GLY A 88 -10.19 -2.55 -2.25
N ILE A 89 -11.41 -2.32 -1.76
CA ILE A 89 -11.86 -1.81 -0.45
C ILE A 89 -10.77 -1.29 0.51
N CYS A 90 -10.48 0.00 0.45
CA CYS A 90 -9.61 0.67 1.41
C CYS A 90 -10.35 1.02 2.69
N TYR A 91 -10.56 0.00 3.51
CA TYR A 91 -10.95 0.23 4.88
C TYR A 91 -9.76 0.81 5.65
N THR A 92 -9.79 2.12 5.90
CA THR A 92 -8.75 2.83 6.62
C THR A 92 -8.91 2.66 8.13
N TYR A 93 -8.68 1.44 8.64
CA TYR A 93 -8.68 1.15 10.08
C TYR A 93 -7.86 2.18 10.86
N ALA A 94 -6.70 2.59 10.32
CA ALA A 94 -5.85 3.62 10.92
C ALA A 94 -6.56 4.99 11.11
N GLN A 95 -7.35 5.44 10.13
CA GLN A 95 -8.09 6.71 10.26
C GLN A 95 -9.20 6.59 11.30
N LYS A 96 -9.87 5.44 11.36
CA LYS A 96 -10.91 5.17 12.36
C LYS A 96 -10.30 5.07 13.76
N TYR A 97 -9.17 4.40 13.90
CA TYR A 97 -8.39 4.31 15.12
C TYR A 97 -8.02 5.70 15.65
N GLU A 98 -7.45 6.56 14.81
CA GLU A 98 -7.10 7.94 15.21
C GLU A 98 -8.34 8.76 15.56
N LYS A 99 -9.43 8.65 14.79
CA LYS A 99 -10.69 9.31 15.13
C LYS A 99 -11.19 8.89 16.51
N ARG A 100 -11.16 7.61 16.83
CA ARG A 100 -11.59 7.10 18.14
C ARG A 100 -10.68 7.55 19.28
N ARG A 101 -9.37 7.61 19.03
CA ARG A 101 -8.40 8.18 19.97
C ARG A 101 -8.74 9.64 20.29
N GLN A 102 -9.08 10.42 19.27
CA GLN A 102 -9.51 11.82 19.45
C GLN A 102 -10.83 11.92 20.22
N GLU A 103 -11.80 11.04 19.96
CA GLU A 103 -13.07 11.00 20.69
C GLU A 103 -12.90 10.62 22.17
N LEU A 104 -11.88 9.82 22.49
CA LEU A 104 -11.53 9.43 23.87
C LEU A 104 -10.70 10.51 24.60
N ALA A 105 -10.07 11.43 23.87
CA ALA A 105 -9.16 12.42 24.44
C ALA A 105 -9.86 13.29 25.50
N GLY A 106 -9.22 13.44 26.66
CA GLY A 106 -9.77 14.13 27.83
C GLY A 106 -10.83 13.33 28.62
N LYS A 107 -11.14 12.10 28.20
CA LYS A 107 -12.08 11.18 28.85
C LYS A 107 -11.46 9.80 29.12
N GLU A 108 -10.13 9.71 29.15
CA GLU A 108 -9.39 8.45 29.16
C GLU A 108 -9.59 7.63 30.44
N ASN A 109 -10.01 8.29 31.53
CA ASN A 109 -10.30 7.67 32.82
C ASN A 109 -11.78 7.40 33.06
N ASP A 110 -12.65 7.84 32.15
CA ASP A 110 -14.09 7.61 32.21
C ASP A 110 -14.43 6.22 31.65
N LEU A 111 -15.11 5.39 32.46
CA LEU A 111 -15.42 4.01 32.08
C LEU A 111 -16.35 3.94 30.87
N ASP A 112 -17.35 4.81 30.79
CA ASP A 112 -18.33 4.78 29.70
C ASP A 112 -17.70 5.22 28.38
N ALA A 113 -16.86 6.26 28.41
CA ALA A 113 -16.08 6.70 27.26
C ALA A 113 -15.12 5.60 26.80
N ARG A 114 -14.47 4.91 27.75
CA ARG A 114 -13.61 3.75 27.47
C ARG A 114 -14.39 2.61 26.83
N LEU A 115 -15.55 2.23 27.37
CA LEU A 115 -16.39 1.19 26.78
C LEU A 115 -16.85 1.56 25.36
N LYS A 116 -17.25 2.81 25.15
CA LYS A 116 -17.60 3.31 23.81
C LYS A 116 -16.42 3.23 22.84
N TYR A 117 -15.22 3.60 23.29
CA TYR A 117 -14.00 3.50 22.51
C TYR A 117 -13.69 2.05 22.11
N VAL A 118 -13.72 1.12 23.07
CA VAL A 118 -13.41 -0.29 22.81
C VAL A 118 -14.45 -0.95 21.91
N ARG A 119 -15.75 -0.79 22.19
CA ARG A 119 -16.81 -1.32 21.31
C ARG A 119 -16.68 -0.80 19.88
N GLY A 120 -16.30 0.47 19.77
CA GLY A 120 -16.00 1.10 18.50
C GLY A 120 -14.87 0.42 17.75
N LEU A 121 -13.74 0.19 18.41
CA LEU A 121 -12.60 -0.52 17.82
C LEU A 121 -12.93 -1.96 17.45
N ASN A 122 -13.69 -2.67 18.28
CA ASN A 122 -14.16 -4.02 17.97
C ASN A 122 -15.01 -4.03 16.69
N ALA A 123 -15.97 -3.12 16.55
CA ALA A 123 -16.78 -3.01 15.34
C ALA A 123 -15.97 -2.65 14.08
N ASP A 124 -14.89 -1.90 14.23
CA ASP A 124 -13.99 -1.57 13.13
C ASP A 124 -13.06 -2.73 12.77
N SER A 125 -12.59 -3.48 13.77
CA SER A 125 -11.77 -4.69 13.59
C SER A 125 -12.59 -5.80 12.92
N GLU A 126 -13.88 -5.93 13.23
CA GLU A 126 -14.79 -6.86 12.54
C GLU A 126 -14.92 -6.57 11.06
N LYS A 127 -15.11 -5.28 10.70
CA LYS A 127 -15.17 -4.87 9.30
C LYS A 127 -13.84 -5.13 8.60
N LEU A 128 -12.74 -4.83 9.29
CA LEU A 128 -11.42 -5.13 8.78
C LEU A 128 -11.25 -6.62 8.50
N ASN A 129 -11.67 -7.50 9.40
CA ASN A 129 -11.57 -8.96 9.21
C ASN A 129 -12.44 -9.47 8.06
N GLN A 130 -13.65 -8.91 7.87
CA GLN A 130 -14.49 -9.21 6.72
C GLN A 130 -13.81 -8.83 5.40
N ASP A 131 -13.20 -7.65 5.36
CA ASP A 131 -12.49 -7.16 4.18
C ASP A 131 -11.22 -7.98 3.91
N LEU A 132 -10.42 -8.27 4.94
CA LEU A 132 -9.23 -9.12 4.83
C LEU A 132 -9.57 -10.54 4.37
N SER A 133 -10.66 -11.13 4.89
CA SER A 133 -11.13 -12.44 4.44
C SER A 133 -11.50 -12.44 2.96
N THR A 134 -12.22 -11.41 2.51
CA THR A 134 -12.57 -11.23 1.09
C THR A 134 -11.32 -11.09 0.23
N ARG A 135 -10.33 -10.31 0.69
CA ARG A 135 -9.05 -10.12 0.00
C ARG A 135 -8.25 -11.41 -0.10
N VAL A 136 -8.12 -12.17 0.99
CA VAL A 136 -7.44 -13.48 0.99
C VAL A 136 -8.06 -14.41 -0.05
N ALA A 137 -9.39 -14.46 -0.16
CA ALA A 137 -10.07 -15.27 -1.17
C ALA A 137 -9.77 -14.81 -2.61
N GLN A 138 -9.75 -13.50 -2.85
CA GLN A 138 -9.42 -12.93 -4.16
C GLN A 138 -7.96 -13.19 -4.55
N VAL A 139 -7.04 -12.94 -3.62
CA VAL A 139 -5.61 -13.20 -3.75
C VAL A 139 -5.34 -14.67 -4.01
N SER A 140 -6.00 -15.58 -3.29
CA SER A 140 -5.83 -17.03 -3.49
C SER A 140 -6.20 -17.42 -4.92
N LYS A 141 -7.38 -17.01 -5.41
CA LYS A 141 -7.82 -17.31 -6.78
C LYS A 141 -6.87 -16.76 -7.84
N ARG A 142 -6.29 -15.58 -7.61
CA ARG A 142 -5.31 -14.97 -8.51
C ARG A 142 -3.99 -15.73 -8.48
N THR A 143 -3.52 -16.08 -7.29
CA THR A 143 -2.30 -16.87 -7.09
C THR A 143 -2.42 -18.24 -7.78
N ASP A 144 -3.58 -18.89 -7.71
CA ASP A 144 -3.84 -20.15 -8.43
C ASP A 144 -3.67 -19.99 -9.96
N LYS A 145 -4.17 -18.88 -10.53
CA LYS A 145 -3.99 -18.57 -11.96
C LYS A 145 -2.53 -18.30 -12.30
N ILE A 146 -1.83 -17.53 -11.47
CA ILE A 146 -0.40 -17.22 -11.69
C ILE A 146 0.42 -18.51 -11.64
N VAL A 147 0.16 -19.40 -10.67
CA VAL A 147 0.83 -20.72 -10.60
C VAL A 147 0.59 -21.53 -11.88
N ALA A 148 -0.63 -21.52 -12.43
CA ALA A 148 -0.90 -22.17 -13.72
C ALA A 148 -0.07 -21.55 -14.85
N GLN A 149 0.00 -20.22 -14.93
CA GLN A 149 0.80 -19.53 -15.95
C GLN A 149 2.32 -19.76 -15.79
N ILE A 150 2.82 -19.92 -14.56
CA ILE A 150 4.20 -20.33 -14.30
C ILE A 150 4.44 -21.73 -14.90
N ASN A 151 3.55 -22.68 -14.65
CA ASN A 151 3.66 -24.05 -15.14
C ASN A 151 3.56 -24.14 -16.68
N GLU A 152 2.75 -23.29 -17.28
CA GLU A 152 2.60 -23.18 -18.74
C GLU A 152 3.73 -22.37 -19.40
N GLY A 153 4.57 -21.69 -18.61
CA GLY A 153 5.63 -20.80 -19.12
C GLY A 153 5.09 -19.54 -19.81
N THR A 154 3.85 -19.15 -19.52
CA THR A 154 3.14 -18.04 -20.21
C THR A 154 3.26 -16.70 -19.48
N ILE A 155 3.67 -16.70 -18.21
CA ILE A 155 3.93 -15.47 -17.45
C ILE A 155 5.37 -14.99 -17.62
N SER A 156 5.57 -13.68 -17.81
CA SER A 156 6.90 -13.09 -17.82
C SER A 156 7.49 -12.93 -16.41
N GLN A 157 8.82 -12.95 -16.31
CA GLN A 157 9.51 -12.69 -15.03
C GLN A 157 9.16 -11.30 -14.46
N GLN A 158 8.95 -10.31 -15.32
CA GLN A 158 8.58 -8.97 -14.89
C GLN A 158 7.17 -8.94 -14.28
N GLU A 159 6.22 -9.67 -14.85
CA GLU A 159 4.88 -9.81 -14.27
C GLU A 159 4.93 -10.54 -12.94
N LEU A 160 5.66 -11.64 -12.85
CA LEU A 160 5.79 -12.41 -11.60
C LEU A 160 6.37 -11.58 -10.45
N VAL A 161 7.40 -10.76 -10.71
CA VAL A 161 7.97 -9.85 -9.71
C VAL A 161 6.93 -8.82 -9.24
N ARG A 162 6.15 -8.24 -10.16
CA ARG A 162 5.09 -7.27 -9.81
C ARG A 162 4.00 -7.90 -8.94
N GLU A 163 3.61 -9.14 -9.22
CA GLU A 163 2.63 -9.88 -8.40
C GLU A 163 3.15 -10.08 -6.97
N ARG A 164 4.41 -10.54 -6.82
CA ARG A 164 5.05 -10.71 -5.51
C ARG A 164 5.14 -9.38 -4.73
N GLU A 165 5.48 -8.29 -5.41
CA GLU A 165 5.54 -6.95 -4.81
C GLU A 165 4.15 -6.48 -4.34
N GLY A 166 3.11 -6.72 -5.14
CA GLY A 166 1.73 -6.40 -4.76
C GLY A 166 1.29 -7.16 -3.50
N LEU A 167 1.56 -8.47 -3.44
CA LEU A 167 1.27 -9.28 -2.26
C LEU A 167 2.06 -8.84 -1.04
N LEU A 168 3.32 -8.44 -1.22
CA LEU A 168 4.15 -7.91 -0.12
C LEU A 168 3.56 -6.61 0.44
N LYS A 169 3.04 -5.72 -0.41
CA LYS A 169 2.38 -4.49 0.04
C LYS A 169 1.10 -4.77 0.82
N GLU A 170 0.28 -5.72 0.36
CA GLU A 170 -0.91 -6.13 1.10
C GLU A 170 -0.56 -6.76 2.45
N GLU A 171 0.46 -7.63 2.47
CA GLU A 171 0.99 -8.24 3.70
C GLU A 171 1.46 -7.16 4.70
N ASN A 172 2.22 -6.17 4.24
CA ASN A 172 2.71 -5.08 5.09
C ASN A 172 1.57 -4.19 5.60
N THR A 173 0.62 -3.84 4.74
CA THR A 173 -0.56 -3.05 5.15
C THR A 173 -1.34 -3.76 6.25
N ALA A 174 -1.54 -5.07 6.14
CA ALA A 174 -2.21 -5.85 7.18
C ALA A 174 -1.37 -5.96 8.47
N LYS A 175 -0.04 -6.03 8.38
CA LYS A 175 0.86 -5.98 9.55
C LYS A 175 0.77 -4.64 10.28
N ASP A 176 0.67 -3.54 9.56
CA ASP A 176 0.51 -2.21 10.16
C ASP A 176 -0.81 -2.11 10.94
N GLN A 177 -1.89 -2.69 10.41
CA GLN A 177 -3.18 -2.76 11.10
C GLN A 177 -3.10 -3.64 12.37
N ILE A 178 -2.42 -4.79 12.30
CA ILE A 178 -2.14 -5.64 13.47
C ILE A 178 -1.38 -4.86 14.55
N ALA A 179 -0.42 -4.01 14.16
CA ALA A 179 0.33 -3.21 15.12
C ALA A 179 -0.57 -2.19 15.83
N LEU A 180 -1.51 -1.57 15.12
CA LEU A 180 -2.51 -0.67 15.70
C LEU A 180 -3.46 -1.40 16.65
N GLU A 181 -4.00 -2.56 16.25
CA GLU A 181 -4.87 -3.39 17.10
C GLU A 181 -4.16 -3.83 18.38
N LYS A 182 -2.88 -4.25 18.29
CA LYS A 182 -2.05 -4.60 19.45
C LYS A 182 -1.87 -3.42 20.40
N SER A 183 -1.52 -2.26 19.86
CA SER A 183 -1.36 -1.02 20.64
C SER A 183 -2.65 -0.64 21.37
N ALA A 184 -3.79 -0.75 20.68
CA ALA A 184 -5.10 -0.49 21.26
C ALA A 184 -5.42 -1.48 22.40
N LEU A 185 -5.23 -2.78 22.16
CA LEU A 185 -5.48 -3.83 23.13
C LEU A 185 -4.61 -3.67 24.39
N GLU A 186 -3.32 -3.36 24.23
CA GLU A 186 -2.43 -3.08 25.35
C GLU A 186 -2.91 -1.89 26.18
N ASP A 187 -3.41 -0.84 25.53
CA ASP A 187 -3.97 0.31 26.23
C ASP A 187 -5.22 -0.04 27.05
N MET A 188 -6.10 -0.87 26.48
CA MET A 188 -7.28 -1.37 27.18
C MET A 188 -6.91 -2.22 28.39
N LYS A 189 -5.95 -3.13 28.24
CA LYS A 189 -5.43 -3.96 29.35
C LYS A 189 -4.80 -3.12 30.45
N ARG A 190 -4.04 -2.08 30.10
CA ARG A 190 -3.51 -1.13 31.10
C ARG A 190 -4.64 -0.43 31.86
N PHE A 191 -5.70 -0.02 31.18
CA PHE A 191 -6.86 0.59 31.84
C PHE A 191 -7.61 -0.40 32.75
N GLN A 192 -7.83 -1.63 32.29
CA GLN A 192 -8.42 -2.72 33.08
C GLN A 192 -7.64 -2.96 34.38
N VAL A 193 -6.32 -3.05 34.31
CA VAL A 193 -5.46 -3.22 35.50
C VAL A 193 -5.61 -2.05 36.48
N ARG A 194 -5.71 -0.81 35.99
CA ARG A 194 -5.94 0.36 36.86
C ARG A 194 -7.30 0.29 37.56
N GLN A 195 -8.35 -0.09 36.85
CA GLN A 195 -9.68 -0.26 37.45
C GLN A 195 -9.71 -1.39 38.48
N ALA A 196 -9.07 -2.52 38.21
CA ALA A 196 -8.96 -3.61 39.17
C ALA A 196 -8.26 -3.16 40.47
N LYS A 197 -7.17 -2.38 40.36
CA LYS A 197 -6.47 -1.79 41.51
C LYS A 197 -7.32 -0.79 42.29
N ALA A 198 -8.21 -0.07 41.61
CA ALA A 198 -9.13 0.89 42.21
C ALA A 198 -10.41 0.24 42.78
N GLY A 199 -10.59 -1.07 42.65
CA GLY A 199 -11.81 -1.77 43.06
C GLY A 199 -13.03 -1.49 42.16
N SER A 200 -12.82 -0.94 40.96
CA SER A 200 -13.87 -0.54 40.01
C SER A 200 -13.87 -1.41 38.73
N GLN A 201 -13.54 -2.69 38.86
CA GLN A 201 -13.46 -3.59 37.71
C GLN A 201 -14.81 -3.71 36.98
N SER A 202 -14.76 -3.72 35.65
CA SER A 202 -15.94 -3.86 34.79
C SER A 202 -15.88 -5.17 34.03
N ALA A 203 -16.82 -6.08 34.31
CA ALA A 203 -16.94 -7.35 33.57
C ALA A 203 -17.24 -7.12 32.08
N GLU A 204 -17.89 -6.00 31.75
CA GLU A 204 -18.16 -5.61 30.38
C GLU A 204 -16.89 -5.19 29.63
N LEU A 205 -16.02 -4.40 30.28
CA LEU A 205 -14.72 -4.08 29.72
C LEU A 205 -13.90 -5.35 29.47
N ASP A 206 -13.94 -6.30 30.42
CA ASP A 206 -13.25 -7.58 30.29
C ASP A 206 -13.76 -8.39 29.09
N ALA A 207 -15.07 -8.37 28.82
CA ALA A 207 -15.67 -9.03 27.67
C ALA A 207 -15.25 -8.39 26.35
N GLU A 208 -15.25 -7.06 26.26
CA GLU A 208 -14.83 -6.34 25.06
C GLU A 208 -13.32 -6.48 24.79
N ILE A 209 -12.48 -6.57 25.82
CA ILE A 209 -11.05 -6.90 25.67
C ILE A 209 -10.88 -8.30 25.07
N ARG A 210 -11.58 -9.31 25.58
CA ARG A 210 -11.53 -10.68 25.02
C ARG A 210 -12.01 -10.73 23.57
N ARG A 211 -13.03 -9.94 23.23
CA ARG A 211 -13.50 -9.81 21.85
C ARG A 211 -12.42 -9.18 20.95
N GLN A 212 -11.74 -8.12 21.41
CA GLN A 212 -10.64 -7.50 20.66
C GLN A 212 -9.48 -8.48 20.46
N GLU A 213 -9.17 -9.33 21.45
CA GLU A 213 -8.16 -10.40 21.33
C GLU A 213 -8.51 -11.41 20.24
N HIS A 214 -9.77 -11.84 20.19
CA HIS A 214 -10.26 -12.74 19.15
C HIS A 214 -10.15 -12.11 17.76
N LEU A 215 -10.60 -10.86 17.61
CA LEU A 215 -10.54 -10.13 16.34
C LEU A 215 -9.10 -9.93 15.87
N LEU A 216 -8.17 -9.58 16.77
CA LEU A 216 -6.75 -9.50 16.45
C LEU A 216 -6.17 -10.85 15.98
N ALA A 217 -6.61 -11.97 16.57
CA ALA A 217 -6.17 -13.29 16.14
C ALA A 217 -6.67 -13.64 14.72
N GLU A 218 -7.90 -13.23 14.38
CA GLU A 218 -8.43 -13.34 13.01
C GLU A 218 -7.63 -12.48 12.02
N THR A 219 -7.32 -11.22 12.36
CA THR A 219 -6.49 -10.34 11.54
C THR A 219 -5.14 -11.00 11.25
N GLN A 220 -4.50 -11.54 12.29
CA GLN A 220 -3.22 -12.26 12.18
C GLN A 220 -3.31 -13.51 11.29
N ASN A 221 -4.41 -14.25 11.38
CA ASN A 221 -4.65 -15.41 10.52
C ASN A 221 -4.76 -15.00 9.06
N ALA A 222 -5.54 -13.96 8.77
CA ALA A 222 -5.69 -13.45 7.40
C ALA A 222 -4.36 -12.93 6.84
N THR A 223 -3.57 -12.19 7.63
CA THR A 223 -2.22 -11.75 7.21
C THR A 223 -1.28 -12.93 6.93
N ARG A 224 -1.31 -13.97 7.76
CA ARG A 224 -0.55 -15.21 7.49
C ARG A 224 -0.99 -15.88 6.18
N ALA A 225 -2.29 -15.88 5.90
CA ALA A 225 -2.81 -16.41 4.64
C ALA A 225 -2.31 -15.60 3.43
N LEU A 226 -2.29 -14.26 3.50
CA LEU A 226 -1.71 -13.42 2.45
C LEU A 226 -0.22 -13.74 2.22
N ALA A 227 0.56 -13.83 3.30
CA ALA A 227 1.98 -14.18 3.23
C ALA A 227 2.21 -15.58 2.59
N ALA A 228 1.35 -16.54 2.89
CA ALA A 228 1.41 -17.88 2.29
C ALA A 228 1.15 -17.85 0.77
N GLN A 229 0.24 -16.99 0.28
CA GLN A 229 0.01 -16.84 -1.15
C GLN A 229 1.25 -16.29 -1.88
N ARG A 230 1.95 -15.34 -1.26
CA ARG A 230 3.22 -14.82 -1.80
C ARG A 230 4.32 -15.86 -1.92
N GLN A 231 4.32 -16.90 -1.07
CA GLN A 231 5.31 -17.98 -1.14
C GLN A 231 5.04 -18.98 -2.26
N ARG A 232 3.83 -19.00 -2.84
CA ARG A 232 3.44 -19.93 -3.91
C ARG A 232 3.89 -19.48 -5.29
N ILE A 233 4.11 -18.17 -5.47
CA ILE A 233 4.48 -17.56 -6.74
C ILE A 233 5.84 -16.91 -6.63
#